data_AF-X0SME2-F1
#
_entry.id   AF-X0SME2-F1
#
_cell.length_a   1.000
_cell.length_b   1.000
_cell.length_c   1.000
_cell.angle_alpha   90.00
_cell.angle_beta   90.00
_cell.angle_gamma   90.00
#
_symmetry.space_group_name_H-M   'P 1'
#
loop_
_entity.id
_entity.type
_entity.pdbx_description
1 polymer ?
#
loop_
_entity_poly.entity_id
_entity_poly.type
_entity_poly.pdbx_seq_one_letter_code
_entity_poly.pdbx_strand_id
1 'polypeptide(L)'
;MKIKKKNTKNETISIIIIAFSLLYIFAFIFTDKMGIVGKIIFQTATRNIGLGAYIFPILLLFLGIVILFNYKPLNPYHKLFGISFLFIIFLVFIQLRLLLLENSYSLAMNGAGGGLLGYYFANSLYLYFGTNGAYLVLISLSLISALFITQVSYFYVFRNLGNKIKPILNNIYNILKNIGAKISKSSRRKEKPDYQEYETDEIPKKIFKIKGTIEKEKKLEEETI
;
A
#
# COMPACT_ATOMS: atom_id res chain seq x y z
N MET A 1 -29.99 49.59 -7.79
CA MET A 1 -29.05 48.52 -7.41
C MET A 1 -29.80 47.18 -7.40
N LYS A 2 -29.69 46.35 -8.44
CA LYS A 2 -30.36 45.04 -8.49
C LYS A 2 -29.63 44.09 -7.53
N ILE A 3 -30.24 43.76 -6.39
CA ILE A 3 -29.72 42.76 -5.46
C ILE A 3 -29.73 41.42 -6.19
N LYS A 4 -28.55 40.97 -6.62
CA LYS A 4 -28.36 39.67 -7.27
C LYS A 4 -28.74 38.61 -6.22
N LYS A 5 -29.88 37.93 -6.41
CA LYS A 5 -30.40 36.92 -5.49
C LYS A 5 -29.32 35.84 -5.28
N LYS A 6 -28.65 35.86 -4.12
CA LYS A 6 -27.60 34.91 -3.78
C LYS A 6 -28.22 33.51 -3.73
N ASN A 7 -27.59 32.54 -4.38
CA ASN A 7 -28.11 31.17 -4.41
C ASN A 7 -27.85 30.49 -3.06
N THR A 8 -28.73 30.73 -2.08
CA THR A 8 -28.61 30.25 -0.69
C THR A 8 -28.72 28.73 -0.56
N LYS A 9 -29.25 28.04 -1.57
CA LYS A 9 -29.45 26.58 -1.54
C LYS A 9 -28.14 25.81 -1.32
N ASN A 10 -27.09 26.18 -2.04
CA ASN A 10 -25.79 25.51 -1.92
C ASN A 10 -25.16 25.77 -0.55
N GLU A 11 -25.32 26.97 0.00
CA GLU A 11 -24.80 27.33 1.33
C GLU A 11 -25.50 26.48 2.40
N THR A 12 -26.83 26.37 2.35
CA THR A 12 -27.59 25.52 3.27
C THR A 12 -27.18 24.05 3.17
N ILE A 13 -27.08 23.50 1.97
CA ILE A 13 -26.66 22.10 1.76
C ILE A 13 -25.24 21.87 2.31
N SER A 14 -24.33 22.81 2.08
CA SER A 14 -22.96 22.72 2.57
C SER A 14 -22.90 22.69 4.09
N ILE A 15 -23.63 23.60 4.76
CA ILE A 15 -23.68 23.68 6.22
C ILE A 15 -24.24 22.38 6.80
N ILE A 16 -25.29 21.81 6.20
CA ILE A 16 -25.87 20.54 6.65
C ILE A 16 -24.85 19.40 6.51
N ILE A 17 -24.14 19.30 5.38
CA ILE A 17 -23.13 18.27 5.16
C ILE A 17 -21.96 18.41 6.14
N ILE A 18 -21.46 19.63 6.36
CA ILE A 18 -20.37 19.90 7.30
C ILE A 18 -20.81 19.55 8.73
N ALA A 19 -22.01 19.98 9.14
CA ALA A 19 -22.56 19.69 10.46
C ALA A 19 -22.72 18.18 10.69
N PHE A 20 -23.27 17.45 9.71
CA PHE A 20 -23.39 16.00 9.77
C PHE A 20 -22.02 15.31 9.84
N SER A 21 -21.06 15.79 9.06
CA SER A 21 -19.69 15.28 9.10
C SER A 21 -19.01 15.50 10.45
N LEU A 22 -19.17 16.68 11.05
CA LEU A 22 -18.63 16.96 12.38
C LEU A 22 -19.30 16.06 13.41
N LEU A 23 -20.64 15.96 13.39
CA LEU A 23 -21.40 15.07 14.26
C LEU A 23 -20.88 13.64 14.16
N TYR A 24 -20.62 13.15 12.95
CA TYR A 24 -20.05 11.82 12.73
C TYR A 24 -18.64 11.68 13.35
N ILE A 25 -17.76 12.67 13.16
CA ILE A 25 -16.41 12.67 13.76
C ILE A 25 -16.51 12.63 15.29
N PHE A 26 -17.38 13.47 15.87
CA PHE A 26 -17.65 13.47 17.31
C PHE A 26 -18.18 12.11 17.78
N ALA A 27 -19.07 11.48 17.01
CA ALA A 27 -19.60 10.15 17.32
C ALA A 27 -18.52 9.07 17.35
N PHE A 28 -17.49 9.19 16.51
CA PHE A 28 -16.37 8.25 16.47
C PHE A 28 -15.34 8.48 17.58
N ILE A 29 -15.05 9.73 17.93
CA ILE A 29 -14.07 10.07 18.98
C ILE A 29 -14.68 9.86 20.37
N PHE A 30 -15.97 10.15 20.54
CA PHE A 30 -16.66 10.14 21.83
C PHE A 30 -17.83 9.15 21.87
N THR A 31 -17.66 7.96 21.29
CA THR A 31 -18.70 6.92 21.18
C THR A 31 -19.47 6.68 22.48
N ASP A 32 -18.76 6.61 23.61
CA ASP A 32 -19.39 6.33 24.91
C ASP A 32 -20.08 7.54 25.55
N LYS A 33 -19.67 8.77 25.17
CA LYS A 33 -20.17 10.02 25.77
C LYS A 33 -21.32 10.65 24.98
N MET A 34 -21.49 10.28 23.71
CA MET A 34 -22.49 10.86 22.81
C MET A 34 -23.87 10.17 22.90
N GLY A 35 -24.04 9.28 23.87
CA GLY A 35 -25.30 8.57 24.11
C GLY A 35 -25.66 7.59 22.98
N ILE A 36 -26.95 7.27 22.86
CA ILE A 36 -27.42 6.22 21.96
C ILE A 36 -27.18 6.55 20.47
N VAL A 37 -27.25 7.83 20.12
CA VAL A 37 -27.05 8.31 18.73
C VAL A 37 -25.61 8.04 18.27
N GLY A 38 -24.62 8.36 19.11
CA GLY A 38 -23.21 8.10 18.80
C GLY A 38 -22.92 6.62 18.57
N LYS A 39 -23.46 5.75 19.44
CA LYS A 39 -23.33 4.29 19.30
C LYS A 39 -23.97 3.76 18.01
N ILE A 40 -25.17 4.23 17.66
CA ILE A 40 -25.85 3.83 16.42
C ILE A 40 -25.04 4.25 15.19
N ILE A 41 -24.53 5.49 15.16
CA ILE A 41 -23.70 5.98 14.04
C ILE A 41 -22.43 5.15 13.90
N PHE A 42 -21.71 4.95 15.00
CA PHE A 42 -20.48 4.16 15.02
C PHE A 42 -20.74 2.73 14.53
N GLN A 43 -21.67 2.01 15.16
CA GLN A 43 -21.96 0.61 14.82
C GLN A 43 -22.48 0.46 13.39
N THR A 44 -23.38 1.34 12.95
CA THR A 44 -23.94 1.25 11.60
C THR A 44 -22.86 1.52 10.56
N ALA A 45 -22.02 2.53 10.77
CA ALA A 45 -21.02 2.89 9.80
C ALA A 45 -19.86 1.89 9.72
N THR A 46 -19.34 1.42 10.87
CA THR A 46 -18.30 0.38 10.90
C THR A 46 -18.83 -0.93 10.34
N ARG A 47 -20.05 -1.35 10.66
CA ARG A 47 -20.63 -2.57 10.09
C ARG A 47 -20.76 -2.52 8.57
N ASN A 48 -21.18 -1.39 8.00
CA ASN A 48 -21.39 -1.29 6.55
C ASN A 48 -20.09 -1.09 5.76
N ILE A 49 -19.21 -0.20 6.24
CA ILE A 49 -18.06 0.32 5.47
C ILE A 49 -16.72 -0.09 6.12
N GLY A 50 -16.74 -0.72 7.28
CA GLY A 50 -15.55 -1.18 7.99
C GLY A 50 -14.60 -0.03 8.33
N LEU A 51 -13.32 -0.22 8.00
CA LEU A 51 -12.27 0.79 8.14
C LEU A 51 -12.53 2.04 7.29
N GLY A 52 -13.34 1.95 6.23
CA GLY A 52 -13.76 3.13 5.48
C GLY A 52 -14.61 4.10 6.29
N ALA A 53 -15.22 3.65 7.39
CA ALA A 53 -15.98 4.50 8.29
C ALA A 53 -15.15 5.62 8.93
N TYR A 54 -13.82 5.47 9.01
CA TYR A 54 -12.90 6.53 9.50
C TYR A 54 -12.59 7.57 8.42
N ILE A 55 -12.54 7.16 7.15
CA ILE A 55 -12.21 8.02 6.01
C ILE A 55 -13.45 8.77 5.50
N PHE A 56 -14.62 8.13 5.58
CA PHE A 56 -15.91 8.65 5.12
C PHE A 56 -16.26 10.06 5.66
N PRO A 57 -16.16 10.37 6.96
CA PRO A 57 -16.44 11.71 7.45
C PRO A 57 -15.47 12.75 6.88
N ILE A 58 -14.19 12.41 6.70
CA ILE A 58 -13.21 13.34 6.13
C ILE A 58 -13.59 13.69 4.68
N LEU A 59 -14.06 12.71 3.91
CA LEU A 59 -14.58 12.92 2.55
C LEU A 59 -15.83 13.80 2.54
N LEU A 60 -16.77 13.59 3.47
CA LEU A 60 -17.96 14.43 3.63
C LEU A 60 -17.61 15.87 3.99
N LEU A 61 -16.68 16.07 4.92
CA LEU A 61 -16.20 17.38 5.33
C LEU A 61 -15.60 18.13 4.14
N PHE A 62 -14.71 17.47 3.38
CA PHE A 62 -14.12 18.05 2.18
C PHE A 62 -15.18 18.42 1.14
N LEU A 63 -16.16 17.54 0.91
CA LEU A 63 -17.27 17.81 0.00
C LEU A 63 -18.09 19.03 0.43
N GLY A 64 -18.42 19.13 1.72
CA GLY A 64 -19.14 20.27 2.27
C GLY A 64 -18.37 21.59 2.09
N ILE A 65 -17.06 21.59 2.32
CA ILE A 65 -16.19 22.75 2.10
C ILE A 65 -16.16 23.16 0.63
N VAL A 66 -16.01 22.20 -0.29
CA VAL A 66 -15.99 22.46 -1.74
C VAL A 66 -17.28 23.14 -2.21
N ILE A 67 -18.44 22.67 -1.72
CA ILE A 67 -19.74 23.26 -2.05
C ILE A 67 -19.88 24.66 -1.42
N LEU A 68 -19.39 24.85 -0.19
CA LEU A 68 -19.44 26.13 0.53
C LEU A 68 -18.68 27.24 -0.22
N PHE A 69 -17.47 26.93 -0.70
CA PHE A 69 -16.67 27.85 -1.51
C PHE A 69 -17.19 28.01 -2.95
N ASN A 70 -18.33 27.41 -3.29
CA ASN A 70 -18.91 27.39 -4.64
C ASN A 70 -17.88 26.95 -5.70
N TYR A 71 -16.95 26.06 -5.32
CA TYR A 71 -15.98 25.53 -6.25
C TYR A 71 -16.69 24.61 -7.24
N LYS A 72 -16.73 25.05 -8.50
CA LYS A 72 -17.35 24.31 -9.60
C LYS A 72 -16.25 23.71 -10.46
N PRO A 73 -15.83 22.46 -10.20
CA PRO A 73 -14.94 21.79 -11.14
C PRO A 73 -15.66 21.65 -12.50
N LEU A 74 -14.89 21.55 -13.58
CA LEU A 74 -15.42 21.47 -14.95
C LEU A 74 -16.49 20.36 -15.12
N ASN A 75 -16.36 19.27 -14.35
CA ASN A 75 -17.33 18.19 -14.32
C ASN A 75 -17.35 17.52 -12.93
N PRO A 76 -18.19 18.02 -11.98
CA PRO A 76 -18.20 17.57 -10.58
C PRO A 76 -18.75 16.15 -10.45
N TYR A 77 -19.79 15.81 -11.21
CA TYR A 77 -20.45 14.51 -11.10
C TYR A 77 -19.51 13.36 -11.48
N HIS A 78 -18.70 13.54 -12.55
CA HIS A 78 -17.72 12.51 -12.92
C HIS A 78 -16.62 12.35 -11.88
N LYS A 79 -16.11 13.47 -11.33
CA LYS A 79 -15.09 13.42 -10.28
C LYS A 79 -15.61 12.75 -9.02
N LEU A 80 -16.82 13.10 -8.58
CA LEU A 80 -17.46 12.47 -7.43
C LEU A 80 -17.69 10.99 -7.66
N PHE A 81 -18.20 10.60 -8.83
CA PHE A 81 -18.38 9.21 -9.20
C PHE A 81 -17.04 8.45 -9.15
N GLY A 82 -15.98 8.99 -9.73
CA GLY A 82 -14.64 8.39 -9.70
C GLY A 82 -14.06 8.27 -8.28
N ILE A 83 -14.28 9.27 -7.40
CA ILE A 83 -13.82 9.21 -6.01
C ILE A 83 -14.62 8.16 -5.23
N SER A 84 -15.95 8.15 -5.36
CA SER A 84 -16.83 7.18 -4.70
C SER A 84 -16.56 5.76 -5.16
N PHE A 85 -16.32 5.56 -6.46
CA PHE A 85 -16.00 4.24 -7.01
C PHE A 85 -14.64 3.75 -6.53
N LEU A 86 -13.63 4.63 -6.48
CA LEU A 86 -12.31 4.32 -5.92
C LEU A 86 -12.39 3.98 -4.43
N PHE A 87 -13.25 4.69 -3.70
CA PHE A 87 -13.52 4.39 -2.29
C PHE A 87 -14.09 2.98 -2.13
N ILE A 88 -15.07 2.57 -2.93
CA ILE A 88 -15.62 1.20 -2.89
C ILE A 88 -14.52 0.18 -3.19
N ILE A 89 -13.74 0.38 -4.27
CA ILE A 89 -12.62 -0.51 -4.63
C ILE A 89 -11.64 -0.67 -3.46
N PHE A 90 -11.35 0.42 -2.75
CA PHE A 90 -10.48 0.38 -1.57
C PHE A 90 -11.07 -0.48 -0.43
N LEU A 91 -12.38 -0.41 -0.16
CA LEU A 91 -13.02 -1.27 0.84
C LEU A 91 -12.91 -2.75 0.45
N VAL A 92 -13.18 -3.06 -0.82
CA VAL A 92 -13.12 -4.41 -1.37
C VAL A 92 -11.69 -4.95 -1.30
N PHE A 93 -10.70 -4.13 -1.63
CA PHE A 93 -9.29 -4.48 -1.57
C PHE A 93 -8.86 -4.87 -0.14
N ILE A 94 -9.25 -4.07 0.86
CA ILE A 94 -8.96 -4.40 2.27
C ILE A 94 -9.64 -5.70 2.67
N GLN A 95 -10.91 -5.88 2.30
CA GLN A 95 -11.68 -7.06 2.68
C GLN A 95 -11.18 -8.34 2.01
N LEU A 96 -10.73 -8.26 0.76
CA LEU A 96 -10.19 -9.40 0.02
C LEU A 96 -9.00 -10.05 0.74
N ARG A 97 -8.16 -9.24 1.40
CA ARG A 97 -7.07 -9.74 2.25
C ARG A 97 -7.58 -10.51 3.48
N LEU A 98 -8.69 -10.07 4.06
CA LEU A 98 -9.30 -10.70 5.24
C LEU A 98 -10.16 -11.92 4.88
N LEU A 99 -10.51 -12.11 3.61
CA LEU A 99 -11.36 -13.20 3.16
C LEU A 99 -10.73 -14.59 3.39
N LEU A 100 -9.39 -14.64 3.46
CA LEU A 100 -8.61 -15.85 3.72
C LEU A 100 -8.66 -16.33 5.18
N LEU A 101 -9.20 -15.52 6.10
CA LEU A 101 -9.36 -15.88 7.51
C LEU A 101 -10.65 -16.67 7.70
N GLU A 102 -10.59 -17.68 8.57
CA GLU A 102 -11.79 -18.33 9.10
C GLU A 102 -12.66 -17.26 9.80
N ASN A 103 -13.95 -17.22 9.46
CA ASN A 103 -14.95 -16.23 9.93
C ASN A 103 -14.85 -14.81 9.32
N SER A 104 -14.37 -14.67 8.08
CA SER A 104 -14.32 -13.39 7.36
C SER A 104 -15.65 -12.58 7.36
N TYR A 105 -16.81 -13.25 7.34
CA TYR A 105 -18.13 -12.62 7.46
C TYR A 105 -18.36 -12.00 8.85
N SER A 106 -18.05 -12.73 9.93
CA SER A 106 -18.18 -12.23 11.30
C SER A 106 -17.24 -11.04 11.55
N LEU A 107 -16.03 -11.10 11.00
CA LEU A 107 -15.08 -9.99 11.03
C LEU A 107 -15.64 -8.75 10.32
N ALA A 108 -16.20 -8.91 9.12
CA ALA A 108 -16.85 -7.82 8.38
C ALA A 108 -18.05 -7.23 9.14
N MET A 109 -18.86 -8.09 9.77
CA MET A 109 -20.02 -7.68 10.58
C MET A 109 -19.62 -6.86 11.80
N ASN A 110 -18.49 -7.19 12.42
CA ASN A 110 -17.89 -6.43 13.53
C ASN A 110 -17.16 -5.15 13.06
N GLY A 111 -17.19 -4.85 11.76
CA GLY A 111 -16.59 -3.65 11.17
C GLY A 111 -15.10 -3.75 10.89
N ALA A 112 -14.52 -4.96 10.91
CA ALA A 112 -13.18 -5.16 10.41
C ALA A 112 -13.14 -5.06 8.87
N GLY A 113 -12.01 -4.63 8.33
CA GLY A 113 -11.79 -4.62 6.89
C GLY A 113 -12.62 -3.61 6.13
N GLY A 114 -13.32 -4.07 5.09
CA GLY A 114 -14.21 -3.25 4.25
C GLY A 114 -15.67 -3.25 4.70
N GLY A 115 -15.98 -3.87 5.84
CA GLY A 115 -17.35 -4.06 6.32
C GLY A 115 -18.16 -4.98 5.42
N LEU A 116 -19.49 -4.94 5.57
CA LEU A 116 -20.41 -5.74 4.76
C LEU A 116 -20.33 -5.40 3.26
N LEU A 117 -20.21 -4.12 2.90
CA LEU A 117 -20.08 -3.72 1.49
C LEU A 117 -18.82 -4.33 0.88
N GLY A 118 -17.67 -4.19 1.55
CA GLY A 118 -16.44 -4.81 1.11
C GLY A 118 -16.57 -6.33 1.00
N TYR A 119 -17.27 -6.97 1.94
CA TYR A 119 -17.43 -8.43 1.97
C TYR A 119 -18.22 -8.96 0.79
N TYR A 120 -19.39 -8.39 0.49
CA TYR A 120 -20.21 -8.89 -0.61
C TYR A 120 -19.49 -8.77 -1.97
N PHE A 121 -18.85 -7.63 -2.22
CA PHE A 121 -18.09 -7.45 -3.45
C PHE A 121 -16.82 -8.32 -3.48
N ALA A 122 -16.04 -8.37 -2.39
CA ALA A 122 -14.82 -9.19 -2.33
C ALA A 122 -15.13 -10.67 -2.49
N ASN A 123 -16.18 -11.17 -1.82
CA ASN A 123 -16.63 -12.56 -1.93
C ASN A 123 -17.08 -12.87 -3.36
N SER A 124 -17.84 -11.97 -3.99
CA SER A 124 -18.24 -12.15 -5.40
C SER A 124 -17.03 -12.23 -6.33
N LEU A 125 -16.08 -11.29 -6.22
CA LEU A 125 -14.85 -11.28 -7.01
C LEU A 125 -14.01 -12.54 -6.79
N TYR A 126 -13.90 -13.00 -5.54
CA TYR A 126 -13.19 -14.22 -5.19
C TYR A 126 -13.84 -15.46 -5.82
N LEU A 127 -15.18 -15.56 -5.79
CA LEU A 127 -15.91 -16.69 -6.38
C LEU A 127 -15.70 -16.79 -7.90
N TYR A 128 -15.68 -15.66 -8.61
CA TYR A 128 -15.54 -15.66 -10.08
C TYR A 128 -14.09 -15.76 -10.57
N PHE A 129 -13.13 -15.16 -9.86
CA PHE A 129 -11.76 -14.98 -10.36
C PHE A 129 -10.67 -15.58 -9.46
N GLY A 130 -11.03 -16.09 -8.28
CA GLY A 130 -10.08 -16.46 -7.24
C GLY A 130 -9.29 -15.25 -6.70
N THR A 131 -8.35 -15.51 -5.79
CA THR A 131 -7.59 -14.44 -5.11
C THR A 131 -6.77 -13.58 -6.08
N ASN A 132 -5.98 -14.22 -6.94
CA ASN A 132 -5.07 -13.51 -7.85
C ASN A 132 -5.83 -12.75 -8.94
N GLY A 133 -6.88 -13.36 -9.50
CA GLY A 133 -7.72 -12.72 -10.50
C GLY A 133 -8.53 -11.56 -9.93
N ALA A 134 -9.04 -11.68 -8.70
CA ALA A 134 -9.74 -10.59 -8.02
C ALA A 134 -8.85 -9.35 -7.84
N TYR A 135 -7.57 -9.52 -7.47
CA TYR A 135 -6.63 -8.40 -7.41
C TYR A 135 -6.39 -7.75 -8.78
N LEU A 136 -6.25 -8.55 -9.84
CA LEU A 136 -6.08 -8.03 -11.20
C LEU A 136 -7.28 -7.17 -11.60
N VAL A 137 -8.51 -7.67 -11.37
CA VAL A 137 -9.74 -6.93 -11.65
C VAL A 137 -9.82 -5.63 -10.82
N LEU A 138 -9.48 -5.67 -9.53
CA LEU A 138 -9.46 -4.47 -8.68
C LEU A 138 -8.45 -3.42 -9.17
N ILE A 139 -7.27 -3.85 -9.62
CA ILE A 139 -6.27 -2.95 -10.20
C ILE A 139 -6.81 -2.30 -11.48
N SER A 140 -7.41 -3.09 -12.38
CA SER A 140 -8.04 -2.58 -13.61
C SER A 140 -9.18 -1.59 -13.31
N LEU A 141 -10.04 -1.90 -12.35
CA LEU A 141 -11.12 -1.01 -11.91
C LEU A 141 -10.59 0.28 -11.26
N SER A 142 -9.51 0.18 -10.47
CA SER A 142 -8.85 1.33 -9.87
C SER A 142 -8.32 2.29 -10.92
N LEU A 143 -7.74 1.74 -12.00
CA LEU A 143 -7.37 2.54 -13.16
C LEU A 143 -8.62 3.21 -13.77
N ILE A 144 -9.65 2.45 -14.13
CA ILE A 144 -10.87 3.06 -14.69
C ILE A 144 -11.41 4.20 -13.80
N SER A 145 -11.41 4.02 -12.48
CA SER A 145 -11.79 5.05 -11.51
C SER A 145 -10.89 6.29 -11.54
N ALA A 146 -9.57 6.11 -11.62
CA ALA A 146 -8.63 7.21 -11.71
C ALA A 146 -8.80 8.03 -13.00
N LEU A 147 -9.23 7.42 -14.12
CA LEU A 147 -9.60 8.17 -15.33
C LEU A 147 -10.79 9.10 -15.10
N PHE A 148 -11.80 8.66 -14.36
CA PHE A 148 -12.95 9.51 -14.03
C PHE A 148 -12.54 10.72 -13.17
N ILE A 149 -11.55 10.55 -12.29
CA ILE A 149 -11.04 11.62 -11.43
C ILE A 149 -10.19 12.61 -12.24
N THR A 150 -9.21 12.11 -13.00
CA THR A 150 -8.26 12.97 -13.72
C THR A 150 -8.88 13.61 -14.95
N GLN A 151 -9.85 12.95 -15.60
CA GLN A 151 -10.40 13.34 -16.90
C GLN A 151 -9.31 13.51 -17.98
N VAL A 152 -8.15 12.92 -17.73
CA VAL A 152 -6.96 12.99 -18.57
C VAL A 152 -6.59 11.58 -18.95
N SER A 153 -6.32 11.38 -20.24
CA SER A 153 -5.89 10.08 -20.77
C SER A 153 -4.60 9.61 -20.09
N TYR A 154 -4.54 8.32 -19.79
CA TYR A 154 -3.33 7.69 -19.26
C TYR A 154 -2.10 7.94 -20.10
N PHE A 155 -2.24 7.92 -21.42
CA PHE A 155 -1.11 8.15 -22.33
C PHE A 155 -0.48 9.53 -22.12
N TYR A 156 -1.27 10.53 -21.76
CA TYR A 156 -0.77 11.86 -21.43
C TYR A 156 -0.01 11.84 -20.09
N VAL A 157 -0.58 11.20 -19.06
CA VAL A 157 0.05 11.10 -17.73
C VAL A 157 1.36 10.29 -17.80
N PHE A 158 1.35 9.12 -18.43
CA PHE A 158 2.54 8.27 -18.58
C PHE A 158 3.65 8.96 -19.38
N ARG A 159 3.32 9.69 -20.45
CA ARG A 159 4.32 10.45 -21.22
C ARG A 159 4.96 11.55 -20.39
N ASN A 160 4.15 12.28 -19.62
CA ASN A 160 4.65 13.36 -18.77
C ASN A 160 5.45 12.85 -17.56
N LEU A 161 5.02 11.72 -16.99
CA LEU A 161 5.71 11.05 -15.89
C LEU A 161 7.03 10.43 -16.35
N GLY A 162 7.05 9.75 -17.50
CA GLY A 162 8.27 9.20 -18.10
C GLY A 162 9.32 10.28 -18.39
N ASN A 163 8.90 11.47 -18.87
CA ASN A 163 9.82 12.58 -19.10
C ASN A 163 10.42 13.15 -17.80
N LYS A 164 9.68 13.09 -16.68
CA LYS A 164 10.18 13.51 -15.35
C LYS A 164 11.03 12.43 -14.68
N ILE A 165 10.77 11.14 -14.94
CA ILE A 165 11.49 10.02 -14.31
C ILE A 165 12.82 9.72 -15.01
N LYS A 166 12.93 9.93 -16.33
CA LYS A 166 14.19 9.76 -17.10
C LYS A 166 15.43 10.43 -16.45
N PRO A 167 15.40 11.72 -16.05
CA PRO A 167 16.55 12.35 -15.41
C PRO A 167 16.84 11.75 -14.02
N ILE A 168 15.82 11.32 -13.28
CA ILE A 168 15.96 10.71 -11.94
C ILE A 168 16.64 9.34 -12.04
N LEU A 169 16.21 8.50 -12.98
CA LEU A 169 16.83 7.20 -13.24
C LEU A 169 18.27 7.33 -13.73
N ASN A 170 18.56 8.30 -14.61
CA ASN A 170 19.92 8.58 -15.02
C ASN A 170 20.81 9.00 -13.84
N ASN A 171 20.28 9.80 -12.91
CA ASN A 171 21.01 10.17 -11.69
C ASN A 171 21.32 8.96 -10.81
N ILE A 172 20.32 8.08 -10.58
CA ILE A 172 20.50 6.87 -9.77
C ILE A 172 21.49 5.90 -10.44
N TYR A 173 21.38 5.70 -11.75
CA TYR A 173 22.30 4.86 -12.51
C TYR A 173 23.74 5.40 -12.43
N ASN A 174 23.93 6.71 -12.59
CA ASN A 174 25.25 7.34 -12.48
C ASN A 174 25.83 7.20 -11.06
N ILE A 175 25.00 7.33 -10.02
CA ILE A 175 25.41 7.13 -8.63
C ILE A 175 25.83 5.67 -8.38
N LEU A 176 25.02 4.69 -8.80
CA LEU A 176 25.33 3.27 -8.66
C LEU A 176 26.61 2.89 -9.42
N LYS A 177 26.78 3.41 -10.64
CA LYS A 177 27.97 3.21 -11.46
C LYS A 177 29.22 3.79 -10.79
N ASN A 178 29.13 4.99 -10.22
CA ASN A 178 30.24 5.63 -9.51
C ASN A 178 30.62 4.89 -8.22
N ILE A 179 29.64 4.35 -7.50
CA ILE A 179 29.86 3.53 -6.30
C ILE A 179 30.51 2.19 -6.68
N GLY A 180 30.00 1.50 -7.70
CA GLY A 180 30.60 0.25 -8.20
C GLY A 180 32.03 0.42 -8.71
N ALA A 181 32.32 1.53 -9.41
CA ALA A 181 33.67 1.87 -9.87
C ALA A 181 34.63 2.18 -8.70
N LYS A 182 34.13 2.77 -7.61
CA LYS A 182 34.93 3.06 -6.40
C LYS A 182 35.25 1.77 -5.62
N ILE A 183 34.31 0.83 -5.57
CA ILE A 183 34.47 -0.50 -4.94
C ILE A 183 35.44 -1.38 -5.75
N SER A 184 35.35 -1.35 -7.08
CA SER A 184 36.30 -2.05 -7.97
C SER A 184 37.75 -1.53 -7.83
N LYS A 185 37.95 -0.22 -7.68
CA LYS A 185 39.28 0.39 -7.48
C LYS A 185 39.86 0.13 -6.09
N SER A 186 39.05 -0.07 -5.04
CA SER A 186 39.57 -0.39 -3.71
C SER A 186 40.00 -1.87 -3.57
N SER A 187 39.35 -2.79 -4.29
CA SER A 187 39.71 -4.22 -4.27
C SER A 187 41.02 -4.55 -5.00
N ARG A 188 41.44 -3.77 -6.01
CA ARG A 188 42.75 -3.94 -6.68
C ARG A 188 43.96 -3.47 -5.86
N ARG A 189 43.75 -2.79 -4.72
CA ARG A 189 44.85 -2.22 -3.90
C ARG A 189 45.33 -3.17 -2.77
N LYS A 190 44.73 -4.36 -2.61
CA LYS A 190 45.02 -5.32 -1.52
C LYS A 190 45.83 -6.56 -1.94
N GLU A 191 46.35 -6.66 -3.17
CA GLU A 191 47.27 -7.73 -3.58
C GLU A 191 48.73 -7.24 -3.57
N LYS A 192 49.37 -7.27 -2.40
CA LYS A 192 50.82 -7.48 -2.27
C LYS A 192 51.05 -8.25 -0.95
N PRO A 193 51.60 -9.48 -0.97
CA PRO A 193 51.95 -10.19 0.25
C PRO A 193 53.23 -9.58 0.84
N ASP A 194 53.18 -9.24 2.13
CA ASP A 194 54.31 -8.75 2.92
C ASP A 194 54.83 -9.91 3.78
N TYR A 195 56.04 -10.38 3.48
CA TYR A 195 56.71 -11.45 4.21
C TYR A 195 57.47 -10.83 5.37
N GLN A 196 57.09 -11.11 6.62
CA GLN A 196 57.99 -10.90 7.76
C GLN A 196 57.94 -12.07 8.75
N GLU A 197 59.16 -12.50 9.02
CA GLU A 197 59.70 -13.65 9.70
C GLU A 197 59.76 -13.39 11.21
N TYR A 198 59.34 -14.37 12.02
CA TYR A 198 59.65 -14.39 13.45
C TYR A 198 60.12 -15.79 13.80
N GLU A 199 61.39 -15.86 14.21
CA GLU A 199 62.09 -17.04 14.66
C GLU A 199 61.42 -17.66 15.90
N THR A 200 61.39 -18.99 15.83
CA THR A 200 61.41 -20.02 16.87
C THR A 200 61.58 -19.57 18.31
N ASP A 201 60.75 -20.12 19.20
CA ASP A 201 61.21 -20.79 20.42
C ASP A 201 60.19 -21.84 20.93
N GLU A 202 60.61 -23.09 20.81
CA GLU A 202 60.36 -24.29 21.63
C GLU A 202 58.95 -24.91 21.80
N ILE A 203 58.82 -26.14 21.26
CA ILE A 203 57.77 -27.15 21.49
C ILE A 203 58.27 -28.17 22.53
N PRO A 204 57.45 -28.63 23.49
CA PRO A 204 57.26 -30.09 23.62
C PRO A 204 55.80 -30.47 23.95
N LYS A 205 55.10 -31.23 23.10
CA LYS A 205 55.14 -32.70 22.87
C LYS A 205 54.12 -33.49 23.72
N LYS A 206 53.36 -34.34 22.99
CA LYS A 206 52.46 -35.45 23.40
C LYS A 206 51.06 -34.96 23.78
N ILE A 207 50.01 -35.36 23.08
CA ILE A 207 49.48 -36.73 22.97
C ILE A 207 48.86 -36.87 21.55
N PHE A 208 49.50 -37.60 20.63
CA PHE A 208 49.27 -39.03 20.38
C PHE A 208 47.85 -39.35 19.89
N LYS A 209 47.78 -39.72 18.61
CA LYS A 209 46.92 -40.77 18.03
C LYS A 209 45.40 -40.61 18.20
N ILE A 210 44.69 -40.54 17.07
CA ILE A 210 43.84 -41.61 16.54
C ILE A 210 43.14 -41.10 15.26
N LYS A 211 43.12 -41.94 14.22
CA LYS A 211 42.33 -41.85 12.97
C LYS A 211 42.80 -40.89 11.86
N GLY A 212 43.94 -41.28 11.27
CA GLY A 212 44.27 -41.05 9.86
C GLY A 212 44.75 -42.34 9.20
N THR A 213 44.17 -43.48 9.59
CA THR A 213 44.17 -44.70 8.78
C THR A 213 42.85 -44.67 8.04
N ILE A 214 42.87 -44.17 6.81
CA ILE A 214 41.91 -44.32 5.68
C ILE A 214 42.38 -43.25 4.66
N GLU A 215 42.47 -43.62 3.38
CA GLU A 215 42.99 -42.82 2.24
C GLU A 215 44.52 -42.81 1.98
N LYS A 216 45.19 -43.96 2.18
CA LYS A 216 46.29 -44.36 1.26
C LYS A 216 46.08 -45.72 0.59
N GLU A 217 44.84 -46.21 0.55
CA GLU A 217 44.49 -47.51 -0.04
C GLU A 217 43.63 -47.39 -1.32
N LYS A 218 43.59 -46.23 -1.98
CA LYS A 218 42.80 -46.03 -3.21
C LYS A 218 43.57 -45.60 -4.45
N LYS A 219 44.88 -45.88 -4.50
CA LYS A 219 45.71 -45.63 -5.69
C LYS A 219 46.72 -46.75 -5.98
N LEU A 220 46.35 -48.00 -5.72
CA LEU A 220 47.17 -49.16 -6.12
C LEU A 220 46.31 -50.39 -6.53
N GLU A 221 45.20 -50.16 -7.25
CA GLU A 221 44.45 -51.24 -7.94
C GLU A 221 44.40 -51.05 -9.47
N GLU A 222 45.09 -50.05 -10.02
CA GLU A 222 45.41 -49.99 -11.46
C GLU A 222 46.89 -50.32 -11.62
N GLU A 223 47.20 -51.62 -11.67
CA GLU A 223 48.35 -52.26 -12.36
C GLU A 223 48.66 -53.62 -11.71
N THR A 224 47.81 -54.62 -11.98
CA THR A 224 48.25 -56.03 -12.11
C THR A 224 47.25 -56.76 -12.99
N ILE A 225 47.53 -56.73 -14.30
CA ILE A 225 47.47 -57.93 -15.15
C ILE A 225 48.86 -58.56 -15.07
#